data_AF-A0A2E5YIM4-F1
#
_entry.id   AF-A0A2E5YIM4-F1
#
_cell.length_a   1.000
_cell.length_b   1.000
_cell.length_c   1.000
_cell.angle_alpha   90.00
_cell.angle_beta   90.00
_cell.angle_gamma   90.00
#
_symmetry.space_group_name_H-M   'P 1'
#
loop_
_entity.id
_entity.type
_entity.pdbx_description
1 polymer ?
#
loop_
_entity_poly.entity_id
_entity_poly.type
_entity_poly.pdbx_seq_one_letter_code
_entity_poly.pdbx_strand_id
1 'polypeptide(L)'
;MCGETPAEQRTTENVPSGLAWRLSMLREATAIRGGLIPAGALFRRRSHAAAKECFRLYEAVARETGASLLIDNSKEPDHFLHMRASYPDLVEPVFLHRDGRGITWSKMRRTGVSAGAAIDGYIWMQRLIETARRAIGLNKATEMKYEELCEDPEGGLARLLSPYDIPVETVDLGELSDVRHDIGGSPTFKGAERREVKLDERWREDLPQDALEEFQRRASRLNHFRGYTD
;
A
#
# COMPACT_ATOMS: atom_id res chain seq x y z
N MET A 1 17.22 -22.23 24.14
CA MET A 1 16.32 -21.43 25.01
C MET A 1 16.10 -20.09 24.32
N CYS A 2 15.32 -20.09 23.24
CA CYS A 2 14.86 -18.86 22.61
C CYS A 2 13.71 -18.35 23.46
N GLY A 3 13.88 -17.18 24.08
CA GLY A 3 12.88 -16.60 24.95
C GLY A 3 11.57 -16.41 24.21
N GLU A 4 10.52 -17.01 24.75
CA GLU A 4 9.13 -16.78 24.39
C GLU A 4 8.76 -15.33 24.77
N THR A 5 9.20 -14.37 23.98
CA THR A 5 8.53 -13.07 23.96
C THR A 5 7.43 -13.23 22.91
N PRO A 6 6.14 -13.18 23.29
CA PRO A 6 5.05 -13.22 22.32
C PRO A 6 5.32 -12.13 21.29
N ALA A 7 5.26 -12.48 20.00
CA ALA A 7 5.31 -11.48 18.94
C ALA A 7 4.16 -10.51 19.21
N GLU A 8 4.50 -9.31 19.69
CA GLU A 8 3.57 -8.21 19.86
C GLU A 8 2.85 -8.07 18.52
N GLN A 9 1.57 -8.43 18.47
CA GLN A 9 0.77 -8.25 17.27
C GLN A 9 0.70 -6.75 17.03
N ARG A 10 1.63 -6.22 16.24
CA ARG A 10 1.46 -4.93 15.58
C ARG A 10 0.29 -5.14 14.65
N THR A 11 -0.90 -4.87 15.14
CA THR A 11 -2.02 -4.60 14.27
C THR A 11 -1.57 -3.45 13.38
N THR A 12 -1.63 -3.65 12.06
CA THR A 12 -1.51 -2.58 11.04
C THR A 12 -2.57 -1.48 11.22
N GLU A 13 -3.38 -1.59 12.28
CA GLU A 13 -4.39 -0.62 12.71
C GLU A 13 -3.77 0.57 13.45
N ASN A 14 -2.64 0.38 14.13
CA ASN A 14 -1.86 1.47 14.72
C ASN A 14 -0.82 1.97 13.72
N VAL A 15 -1.31 2.57 12.64
CA VAL A 15 -0.46 3.37 11.74
C VAL A 15 0.24 4.43 12.61
N PRO A 16 1.58 4.56 12.55
CA PRO A 16 2.28 5.65 13.22
C PRO A 16 1.60 6.97 12.86
N SER A 17 0.94 7.56 13.84
CA SER A 17 0.14 8.77 13.66
C SER A 17 0.71 9.87 14.54
N GLY A 18 0.69 11.11 14.04
CA GLY A 18 1.18 12.27 14.77
C GLY A 18 2.32 13.03 14.08
N LEU A 19 2.48 14.30 14.48
CA LEU A 19 3.34 15.30 13.83
C LEU A 19 4.80 14.84 13.64
N ALA A 20 5.36 14.09 14.59
CA ALA A 20 6.74 13.61 14.53
C ALA A 20 6.97 12.63 13.36
N TRP A 21 6.05 11.69 13.13
CA TRP A 21 6.14 10.77 11.99
C TRP A 21 5.97 11.53 10.67
N ARG A 22 5.06 12.52 10.64
CA ARG A 22 4.85 13.41 9.46
C ARG A 22 6.11 14.18 9.07
N LEU A 23 6.78 14.79 10.05
CA LEU A 23 8.02 15.54 9.82
C LEU A 23 9.15 14.63 9.36
N SER A 24 9.23 13.41 9.89
CA SER A 24 10.21 12.41 9.44
C SER A 24 10.03 12.06 7.97
N MET A 25 8.78 11.83 7.53
CA MET A 25 8.48 11.54 6.12
C MET A 25 8.88 12.67 5.18
N LEU A 26 8.54 13.91 5.54
CA LEU A 26 8.94 15.08 4.74
C LEU A 26 10.46 15.23 4.67
N ARG A 27 11.16 14.96 5.77
CA ARG A 27 12.62 14.99 5.83
C ARG A 27 13.25 13.94 4.93
N GLU A 28 12.74 12.70 4.97
CA GLU A 28 13.20 11.58 4.15
C GLU A 28 12.95 11.86 2.66
N ALA A 29 11.74 12.31 2.29
CA ALA A 29 11.41 12.70 0.92
C ALA A 29 12.30 13.85 0.40
N THR A 30 12.57 14.86 1.24
CA THR A 30 13.44 15.98 0.88
C THR A 30 14.89 15.54 0.69
N ALA A 31 15.38 14.64 1.56
CA ALA A 31 16.72 14.09 1.45
C ALA A 31 16.89 13.31 0.14
N ILE A 32 15.92 12.45 -0.20
CA ILE A 32 15.92 11.69 -1.46
C ILE A 32 15.91 12.63 -2.67
N ARG A 33 15.04 13.65 -2.67
CA ARG A 33 14.98 14.65 -3.75
C ARG A 33 16.29 15.43 -3.90
N GLY A 34 17.01 15.66 -2.79
CA GLY A 34 18.34 16.29 -2.78
C GLY A 34 19.49 15.37 -3.21
N GLY A 35 19.20 14.13 -3.64
CA GLY A 35 20.21 13.15 -4.04
C GLY A 35 20.95 12.49 -2.86
N LEU A 36 20.44 12.64 -1.64
CA LEU A 36 21.05 12.02 -0.46
C LEU A 36 20.64 10.56 -0.37
N ILE A 37 21.65 9.69 -0.33
CA ILE A 37 21.49 8.25 -0.14
C ILE A 37 21.13 7.96 1.33
N PRO A 38 20.28 6.96 1.65
CA PRO A 38 19.76 6.69 3.00
C PRO A 38 20.77 6.20 4.05
N ALA A 39 22.03 6.59 3.98
CA ALA A 39 23.07 6.15 4.93
C ALA A 39 23.35 7.17 6.07
N GLY A 40 22.68 8.33 6.07
CA GLY A 40 22.98 9.46 6.97
C GLY A 40 21.98 9.70 8.11
N ALA A 41 22.33 10.59 9.04
CA ALA A 41 21.53 10.97 10.24
C ALA A 41 20.12 11.54 9.93
N LEU A 42 19.85 11.88 8.66
CA LEU A 42 18.56 12.36 8.18
C LEU A 42 17.54 11.25 7.93
N PHE A 43 17.96 9.98 7.90
CA PHE A 43 17.08 8.84 7.76
C PHE A 43 16.89 8.14 9.10
N ARG A 44 15.70 7.58 9.35
CA ARG A 44 15.49 6.71 10.50
C ARG A 44 16.38 5.48 10.36
N ARG A 45 17.50 5.46 11.09
CA ARG A 45 18.50 4.39 11.07
C ARG A 45 17.87 2.99 11.22
N ARG A 46 16.82 2.87 12.05
CA ARG A 46 16.07 1.62 12.23
C ARG A 46 15.29 1.22 10.98
N SER A 47 14.64 2.17 10.31
CA SER A 47 13.86 1.90 9.10
C SER A 47 14.76 1.56 7.90
N HIS A 48 15.92 2.24 7.77
CA HIS A 48 16.91 1.86 6.76
C HIS A 48 17.56 0.49 7.06
N ALA A 49 17.88 0.20 8.33
CA ALA A 49 18.33 -1.13 8.72
C ALA A 49 17.28 -2.20 8.42
N ALA A 50 15.99 -1.91 8.68
CA ALA A 50 14.89 -2.81 8.34
C ALA A 50 14.82 -3.07 6.82
N ALA A 51 15.00 -2.06 5.97
CA ALA A 51 15.04 -2.25 4.52
C ALA A 51 16.13 -3.24 4.07
N LYS A 52 17.33 -3.15 4.67
CA LYS A 52 18.41 -4.09 4.42
C LYS A 52 18.07 -5.52 4.85
N GLU A 53 17.45 -5.68 6.02
CA GLU A 53 17.03 -7.01 6.48
C GLU A 53 15.88 -7.58 5.64
N CYS A 54 14.93 -6.75 5.17
CA CYS A 54 13.89 -7.14 4.22
C CYS A 54 14.50 -7.67 2.92
N PHE A 55 15.49 -6.98 2.36
CA PHE A 55 16.17 -7.46 1.14
C PHE A 55 16.89 -8.79 1.33
N ARG A 56 17.56 -9.00 2.47
CA ARG A 56 18.15 -10.31 2.78
C ARG A 56 17.11 -11.42 2.84
N LEU A 57 15.93 -11.13 3.39
CA LEU A 57 14.82 -12.07 3.39
C LEU A 57 14.33 -12.34 1.97
N TYR A 58 14.17 -11.31 1.13
CA TYR A 58 13.74 -11.47 -0.26
C TYR A 58 14.74 -12.28 -1.09
N GLU A 59 16.04 -12.03 -0.93
CA GLU A 59 17.09 -12.81 -1.58
C GLU A 59 17.06 -14.28 -1.14
N ALA A 60 16.83 -14.54 0.15
CA ALA A 60 16.67 -15.88 0.65
C ALA A 60 15.44 -16.56 0.06
N VAL A 61 14.29 -15.90 0.06
CA VAL A 61 13.06 -16.40 -0.56
C VAL A 61 13.28 -16.70 -2.04
N ALA A 62 13.86 -15.77 -2.80
CA ALA A 62 14.15 -15.93 -4.22
C ALA A 62 15.05 -17.15 -4.48
N ARG A 63 16.08 -17.36 -3.65
CA ARG A 63 16.98 -18.52 -3.77
C ARG A 63 16.28 -19.85 -3.48
N GLU A 64 15.41 -19.89 -2.48
CA GLU A 64 14.69 -21.12 -2.11
C GLU A 64 13.54 -21.44 -3.07
N THR A 65 12.85 -20.43 -3.62
CA THR A 65 11.68 -20.63 -4.49
C THR A 65 12.02 -20.57 -5.99
N GLY A 66 13.18 -20.02 -6.35
CA GLY A 66 13.51 -19.70 -7.75
C GLY A 66 12.74 -18.52 -8.32
N ALA A 67 12.02 -17.74 -7.50
CA ALA A 67 11.21 -16.61 -7.97
C ALA A 67 12.08 -15.51 -8.60
N SER A 68 11.67 -15.05 -9.78
CA SER A 68 12.28 -13.90 -10.47
C SER A 68 11.65 -12.56 -10.09
N LEU A 69 10.44 -12.59 -9.50
CA LEU A 69 9.70 -11.42 -9.04
C LEU A 69 9.14 -11.69 -7.64
N LEU A 70 9.35 -10.75 -6.72
CA LEU A 70 8.75 -10.76 -5.39
C LEU A 70 7.78 -9.59 -5.24
N ILE A 71 6.63 -9.87 -4.62
CA ILE A 71 5.61 -8.86 -4.34
C ILE A 71 5.57 -8.57 -2.84
N ASP A 72 5.92 -7.34 -2.46
CA ASP A 72 5.70 -6.81 -1.11
C ASP A 72 4.34 -6.08 -1.05
N ASN A 73 3.44 -6.56 -0.20
CA ASN A 73 2.08 -6.02 -0.04
C ASN A 73 1.94 -4.99 1.10
N SER A 74 3.08 -4.52 1.65
CA SER A 74 3.15 -3.47 2.66
C SER A 74 2.46 -2.19 2.16
N LYS A 75 1.74 -1.50 3.05
CA LYS A 75 0.93 -0.30 2.73
C LYS A 75 1.52 0.98 3.34
N GLU A 76 2.75 0.89 3.82
CA GLU A 76 3.47 1.92 4.54
C GLU A 76 4.38 2.71 3.57
N PRO A 77 4.06 3.97 3.23
CA PRO A 77 4.88 4.74 2.27
C PRO A 77 6.32 5.00 2.75
N ASP A 78 6.57 5.05 4.06
CA ASP A 78 7.92 5.16 4.61
C ASP A 78 8.76 3.92 4.32
N HIS A 79 8.19 2.72 4.47
CA HIS A 79 8.86 1.47 4.12
C HIS A 79 9.31 1.51 2.65
N PHE A 80 8.40 1.85 1.75
CA PHE A 80 8.73 2.00 0.33
C PHE A 80 9.85 3.02 0.07
N LEU A 81 9.81 4.21 0.69
CA LEU A 81 10.86 5.21 0.53
C LEU A 81 12.23 4.69 0.97
N HIS A 82 12.31 3.97 2.08
CA HIS A 82 13.56 3.39 2.55
C HIS A 82 14.06 2.27 1.62
N MET A 83 13.16 1.42 1.12
CA MET A 83 13.48 0.36 0.17
C MET A 83 13.99 0.94 -1.15
N ARG A 84 13.22 1.84 -1.76
CA ARG A 84 13.55 2.49 -3.04
C ARG A 84 14.84 3.29 -2.97
N ALA A 85 15.08 4.02 -1.89
CA ALA A 85 16.29 4.82 -1.79
C ALA A 85 17.55 3.98 -1.48
N SER A 86 17.39 2.77 -0.93
CA SER A 86 18.50 1.83 -0.70
C SER A 86 18.77 0.96 -1.94
N TYR A 87 17.74 0.64 -2.71
CA TYR A 87 17.77 -0.26 -3.86
C TYR A 87 16.96 0.33 -5.05
N PRO A 88 17.44 1.42 -5.65
CA PRO A 88 16.70 2.22 -6.63
C PRO A 88 16.50 1.56 -8.00
N ASP A 89 16.99 0.36 -8.24
CA ASP A 89 16.73 -0.36 -9.50
C ASP A 89 15.99 -1.68 -9.28
N LEU A 90 15.70 -2.03 -8.01
CA LEU A 90 15.09 -3.30 -7.64
C LEU A 90 13.70 -3.17 -7.00
N VAL A 91 13.23 -1.93 -6.78
CA VAL A 91 11.96 -1.66 -6.09
C VAL A 91 11.10 -0.75 -6.95
N GLU A 92 9.96 -1.27 -7.41
CA GLU A 92 8.98 -0.53 -8.18
C GLU A 92 7.64 -0.51 -7.43
N PRO A 93 6.99 0.65 -7.24
CA PRO A 93 5.70 0.70 -6.57
C PRO A 93 4.55 0.45 -7.54
N VAL A 94 3.50 -0.15 -7.00
CA VAL A 94 2.17 -0.19 -7.61
C VAL A 94 1.28 0.79 -6.86
N PHE A 95 0.84 1.85 -7.54
CA PHE A 95 -0.12 2.80 -7.01
C PHE A 95 -1.53 2.34 -7.33
N LEU A 96 -2.09 1.53 -6.41
CA LEU A 96 -3.49 1.13 -6.45
C LEU A 96 -4.36 2.22 -5.78
N HIS A 97 -5.09 2.97 -6.60
CA HIS A 97 -6.02 3.99 -6.16
C HIS A 97 -7.41 3.39 -5.95
N ARG A 98 -8.15 3.91 -4.98
CA ARG A 98 -9.56 3.58 -4.75
C ARG A 98 -10.31 4.86 -4.44
N ASP A 99 -11.59 4.89 -4.75
CA ASP A 99 -12.46 6.00 -4.36
C ASP A 99 -12.33 6.30 -2.86
N GLY A 100 -12.05 7.56 -2.54
CA GLY A 100 -11.91 8.01 -1.16
C GLY A 100 -13.17 7.83 -0.33
N ARG A 101 -14.36 7.83 -0.95
CA ARG A 101 -15.64 7.53 -0.29
C ARG A 101 -15.68 6.06 0.17
N GLY A 102 -15.26 5.14 -0.70
CA GLY A 102 -15.10 3.73 -0.39
C GLY A 102 -14.04 3.44 0.68
N ILE A 103 -12.91 4.16 0.65
CA ILE A 103 -11.87 4.06 1.69
C ILE A 103 -12.40 4.53 3.04
N THR A 104 -13.05 5.70 3.07
CA THR A 104 -13.66 6.30 4.27
C THR A 104 -14.66 5.34 4.90
N TRP A 105 -15.60 4.84 4.11
CA TRP A 105 -16.60 3.86 4.55
C TRP A 105 -15.96 2.59 5.12
N SER A 106 -15.00 2.01 4.38
CA SER A 106 -14.30 0.80 4.80
C SER A 106 -13.57 1.00 6.14
N LYS A 107 -12.93 2.16 6.35
CA LYS A 107 -12.24 2.46 7.61
C LYS A 107 -13.23 2.62 8.76
N MET A 108 -14.31 3.37 8.57
CA MET A 108 -15.37 3.54 9.57
C MET A 108 -15.94 2.19 10.00
N ARG A 109 -16.36 1.36 9.03
CA ARG A 109 -16.97 0.04 9.30
C ARG A 109 -16.02 -0.92 10.03
N ARG A 110 -14.74 -0.96 9.67
CA ARG A 110 -13.78 -1.92 10.25
C ARG A 110 -13.26 -1.51 11.62
N THR A 111 -13.16 -0.21 11.90
CA THR A 111 -12.45 0.29 13.09
C THR A 111 -13.32 1.11 14.04
N GLY A 112 -14.56 1.42 13.66
CA GLY A 112 -15.48 2.23 14.46
C GLY A 112 -15.07 3.70 14.61
N VAL A 113 -14.09 4.18 13.85
CA VAL A 113 -13.65 5.58 13.90
C VAL A 113 -14.68 6.51 13.27
N SER A 114 -14.69 7.77 13.69
CA SER A 114 -15.57 8.79 13.11
C SER A 114 -15.24 9.06 11.63
N ALA A 115 -16.23 9.57 10.89
CA ALA A 115 -16.05 10.00 9.50
C ALA A 115 -14.91 11.00 9.36
N GLY A 116 -14.85 12.00 10.24
CA GLY A 116 -13.77 13.00 10.24
C GLY A 116 -12.38 12.38 10.37
N ALA A 117 -12.19 11.40 11.28
CA ALA A 117 -10.92 10.71 11.45
C ALA A 117 -10.56 9.83 10.25
N ALA A 118 -11.55 9.15 9.66
CA ALA A 118 -11.35 8.35 8.44
C ALA A 118 -10.96 9.23 7.24
N ILE A 119 -11.62 10.38 7.07
CA ILE A 119 -11.33 11.38 6.03
C ILE A 119 -9.93 11.97 6.21
N ASP A 120 -9.55 12.34 7.43
CA ASP A 120 -8.20 12.81 7.72
C ASP A 120 -7.14 11.77 7.38
N GLY A 121 -7.39 10.51 7.73
CA GLY A 121 -6.54 9.39 7.36
C GLY A 121 -6.38 9.26 5.85
N TYR A 122 -7.48 9.32 5.10
CA TYR A 122 -7.48 9.29 3.64
C TYR A 122 -6.68 10.45 3.04
N ILE A 123 -7.02 11.70 3.37
CA ILE A 123 -6.35 12.90 2.84
C ILE A 123 -4.86 12.84 3.12
N TRP A 124 -4.50 12.45 4.35
CA TRP A 124 -3.13 12.35 4.78
C TRP A 124 -2.35 11.30 3.99
N MET A 125 -2.88 10.08 3.88
CA MET A 125 -2.21 8.99 3.19
C MET A 125 -2.00 9.32 1.71
N GLN A 126 -3.00 9.91 1.05
CA GLN A 126 -2.88 10.33 -0.36
C GLN A 126 -1.82 11.41 -0.57
N ARG A 127 -1.69 12.38 0.36
CA ARG A 127 -0.63 13.39 0.31
C ARG A 127 0.75 12.80 0.52
N LEU A 128 0.88 11.80 1.40
CA LEU A 128 2.14 11.08 1.60
C LEU A 128 2.54 10.29 0.36
N ILE A 129 1.61 9.55 -0.25
CA ILE A 129 1.83 8.83 -1.50
C ILE A 129 2.30 9.79 -2.59
N GLU A 130 1.65 10.95 -2.74
CA GLU A 130 2.03 11.97 -3.71
C GLU A 130 3.42 12.56 -3.43
N THR A 131 3.73 12.82 -2.16
CA THR A 131 5.05 13.32 -1.75
C THR A 131 6.13 12.29 -2.05
N ALA A 132 5.89 11.03 -1.72
CA ALA A 132 6.80 9.94 -2.01
C ALA A 132 7.01 9.83 -3.52
N ARG A 133 5.94 9.73 -4.31
CA ARG A 133 5.99 9.67 -5.78
C ARG A 133 6.84 10.78 -6.40
N ARG A 134 6.68 12.02 -5.95
CA ARG A 134 7.46 13.17 -6.43
C ARG A 134 8.93 13.12 -6.03
N ALA A 135 9.25 12.63 -4.83
CA ALA A 135 10.61 12.64 -4.30
C ALA A 135 11.57 11.74 -5.11
N ILE A 136 11.07 10.61 -5.59
CA ILE A 136 11.85 9.59 -6.30
C ILE A 136 11.75 9.70 -7.84
N GLY A 137 11.07 10.74 -8.36
CA GLY A 137 11.02 11.01 -9.79
C GLY A 137 10.52 9.82 -10.62
N LEU A 138 9.50 9.12 -10.12
CA LEU A 138 9.07 7.85 -10.72
C LEU A 138 8.45 8.04 -12.10
N ASN A 139 9.25 7.75 -13.11
CA ASN A 139 8.78 7.52 -14.47
C ASN A 139 8.34 6.06 -14.69
N LYS A 140 8.71 5.15 -13.76
CA LYS A 140 8.40 3.71 -13.78
C LYS A 140 7.53 3.32 -12.59
N ALA A 141 6.28 3.78 -12.59
CA ALA A 141 5.31 3.34 -11.59
C ALA A 141 4.06 2.84 -12.29
N THR A 142 3.55 1.70 -11.84
CA THR A 142 2.27 1.17 -12.33
C THR A 142 1.16 1.86 -11.56
N GLU A 143 0.27 2.56 -12.28
CA GLU A 143 -0.94 3.16 -11.72
C GLU A 143 -2.15 2.32 -12.10
N MET A 144 -3.05 2.12 -11.15
CA MET A 144 -4.25 1.31 -11.35
C MET A 144 -5.37 1.79 -10.44
N LYS A 145 -6.62 1.73 -10.92
CA LYS A 145 -7.78 1.90 -10.04
C LYS A 145 -8.26 0.54 -9.54
N TYR A 146 -8.64 0.51 -8.28
CA TYR A 146 -9.25 -0.65 -7.62
C TYR A 146 -10.52 -1.08 -8.35
N GLU A 147 -11.31 -0.10 -8.79
CA GLU A 147 -12.56 -0.33 -9.51
C GLU A 147 -12.29 -1.04 -10.83
N GLU A 148 -11.35 -0.54 -11.64
CA GLU A 148 -10.93 -1.16 -12.90
C GLU A 148 -10.32 -2.56 -12.68
N LEU A 149 -9.52 -2.75 -11.63
CA LEU A 149 -8.96 -4.05 -11.27
C LEU A 149 -10.04 -5.06 -10.86
N CYS A 150 -11.11 -4.61 -10.21
CA CYS A 150 -12.20 -5.50 -9.81
C CYS A 150 -13.13 -5.84 -10.97
N GLU A 151 -13.31 -4.94 -11.93
CA GLU A 151 -14.12 -5.17 -13.13
C GLU A 151 -13.42 -6.06 -14.16
N ASP A 152 -12.10 -5.89 -14.32
CA ASP A 152 -11.25 -6.69 -15.20
C ASP A 152 -9.97 -7.14 -14.49
N PRO A 153 -10.05 -8.18 -13.62
CA PRO A 153 -8.90 -8.67 -12.88
C PRO A 153 -7.77 -9.20 -13.78
N GLU A 154 -8.12 -9.90 -14.87
CA GLU A 154 -7.14 -10.48 -15.80
C GLU A 154 -6.39 -9.38 -16.55
N GLY A 155 -7.09 -8.41 -17.14
CA GLY A 155 -6.44 -7.30 -17.83
C GLY A 155 -5.69 -6.38 -16.86
N GLY A 156 -6.18 -6.21 -15.63
CA GLY A 156 -5.44 -5.54 -14.55
C GLY A 156 -4.11 -6.23 -14.24
N LEU A 157 -4.13 -7.55 -14.06
CA LEU A 157 -2.94 -8.34 -13.82
C LEU A 157 -1.98 -8.29 -15.02
N ALA A 158 -2.51 -8.29 -16.25
CA ALA A 158 -1.70 -8.25 -17.47
C ALA A 158 -0.92 -6.94 -17.57
N ARG A 159 -1.58 -5.82 -17.26
CA ARG A 159 -0.91 -4.51 -17.18
C ARG A 159 0.16 -4.48 -16.10
N LEU A 160 -0.08 -5.13 -14.96
CA LEU A 160 0.88 -5.15 -13.85
C LEU A 160 2.12 -6.01 -14.16
N LEU A 161 1.93 -7.15 -14.82
CA LEU A 161 2.98 -8.15 -15.06
C LEU A 161 3.73 -7.98 -16.38
N SER A 162 3.12 -7.30 -17.35
CA SER A 162 3.73 -7.05 -18.67
C SER A 162 5.14 -6.44 -18.62
N PRO A 163 5.47 -5.47 -17.73
CA PRO A 163 6.84 -4.93 -17.64
C PRO A 163 7.91 -5.95 -17.24
N TYR A 164 7.52 -7.10 -16.72
CA TYR A 164 8.41 -8.16 -16.25
C TYR A 164 8.37 -9.41 -17.14
N ASP A 165 7.72 -9.33 -18.31
CA ASP A 165 7.54 -10.44 -19.26
C ASP A 165 6.92 -11.71 -18.63
N ILE A 166 6.03 -11.52 -17.64
CA ILE A 166 5.29 -12.61 -16.99
C ILE A 166 3.91 -12.76 -17.65
N PRO A 167 3.62 -13.87 -18.35
CA PRO A 167 2.34 -14.08 -19.03
C PRO A 167 1.21 -14.35 -18.04
N VAL A 168 0.09 -13.63 -18.18
CA VAL A 168 -1.09 -13.77 -17.30
C VAL A 168 -1.84 -15.06 -17.53
N GLU A 169 -1.71 -15.65 -18.72
CA GLU A 169 -2.30 -16.94 -19.07
C GLU A 169 -1.80 -18.08 -18.17
N THR A 170 -0.72 -17.84 -17.41
CA THR A 170 -0.21 -18.78 -16.39
C THR A 170 -0.88 -18.66 -15.03
N VAL A 171 -1.76 -17.68 -14.83
CA VAL A 171 -2.42 -17.39 -13.55
C VAL A 171 -3.91 -17.68 -13.66
N ASP A 172 -4.35 -18.80 -13.08
CA ASP A 172 -5.77 -19.07 -12.89
C ASP A 172 -6.29 -18.26 -11.67
N LEU A 173 -7.03 -17.18 -11.94
CA LEU A 173 -7.65 -16.36 -10.91
C LEU A 173 -8.88 -17.03 -10.25
N GLY A 174 -9.46 -18.04 -10.90
CA GLY A 174 -10.52 -18.89 -10.35
C GLY A 174 -10.01 -19.99 -9.43
N GLU A 175 -8.74 -20.41 -9.62
CA GLU A 175 -8.08 -21.46 -8.85
C GLU A 175 -6.83 -20.96 -8.10
N LEU A 176 -7.04 -20.03 -7.16
CA LEU A 176 -5.97 -19.66 -6.22
C LEU A 176 -5.54 -20.89 -5.42
N SER A 177 -4.26 -21.28 -5.56
CA SER A 177 -3.65 -22.42 -4.87
C SER A 177 -3.92 -22.38 -3.36
N ASP A 178 -4.19 -23.55 -2.79
CA ASP A 178 -4.31 -23.72 -1.34
C ASP A 178 -2.94 -23.53 -0.65
N VAL A 179 -1.84 -23.70 -1.40
CA VAL A 179 -0.49 -23.38 -0.94
C VAL A 179 -0.30 -21.87 -0.99
N ARG A 180 -0.31 -21.24 0.18
CA ARG A 180 0.00 -19.82 0.33
C ARG A 180 1.41 -19.65 0.88
N HIS A 181 2.19 -18.81 0.21
CA HIS A 181 3.50 -18.35 0.67
C HIS A 181 3.42 -16.91 1.20
N ASP A 182 2.28 -16.52 1.77
CA ASP A 182 2.08 -15.18 2.32
C ASP A 182 2.71 -15.04 3.70
N ILE A 183 3.54 -14.01 3.86
CA ILE A 183 4.10 -13.62 5.16
C ILE A 183 3.32 -12.40 5.64
N GLY A 184 2.24 -12.66 6.38
CA GLY A 184 1.30 -11.62 6.81
C GLY A 184 0.30 -11.21 5.71
N GLY A 185 -0.65 -10.33 6.06
CA GLY A 185 -1.72 -9.92 5.15
C GLY A 185 -2.85 -9.18 5.88
N SER A 186 -3.87 -8.72 5.14
CA SER A 186 -5.05 -8.13 5.80
C SER A 186 -5.69 -9.19 6.70
N PRO A 187 -6.04 -8.88 7.96
CA PRO A 187 -6.70 -9.83 8.87
C PRO A 187 -7.93 -10.49 8.26
N THR A 188 -8.60 -9.80 7.32
CA THR A 188 -9.78 -10.27 6.58
C THR A 188 -9.51 -11.48 5.65
N PHE A 189 -8.24 -11.79 5.36
CA PHE A 189 -7.84 -12.96 4.55
C PHE A 189 -7.38 -14.15 5.40
N LYS A 190 -7.26 -14.01 6.73
CA LYS A 190 -6.94 -15.13 7.63
C LYS A 190 -8.14 -16.09 7.66
N GLY A 191 -7.94 -17.31 7.15
CA GLY A 191 -8.96 -18.37 7.18
C GLY A 191 -10.19 -18.12 6.30
N ALA A 192 -10.13 -17.14 5.38
CA ALA A 192 -11.22 -16.93 4.42
C ALA A 192 -11.16 -17.99 3.31
N GLU A 193 -12.30 -18.67 3.09
CA GLU A 193 -12.61 -19.45 1.89
C GLU A 193 -12.29 -18.66 0.62
N ARG A 194 -12.07 -19.34 -0.51
CA ARG A 194 -11.77 -18.71 -1.80
C ARG A 194 -12.80 -17.61 -2.08
N ARG A 195 -12.32 -16.37 -2.24
CA ARG A 195 -13.17 -15.22 -2.58
C ARG A 195 -12.80 -14.75 -3.96
N GLU A 196 -13.79 -14.82 -4.84
CA GLU A 196 -13.80 -14.15 -6.14
C GLU A 196 -13.48 -12.66 -5.95
N VAL A 197 -12.67 -12.10 -6.86
CA VAL A 197 -12.41 -10.65 -6.89
C VAL A 197 -13.72 -9.95 -7.25
N LYS A 198 -14.27 -9.20 -6.29
CA LYS A 198 -15.52 -8.46 -6.46
C LYS A 198 -15.37 -7.01 -6.09
N LEU A 199 -15.97 -6.17 -6.91
CA LEU A 199 -16.11 -4.75 -6.65
C LEU A 199 -17.03 -4.52 -5.44
N ASP A 200 -16.54 -3.83 -4.40
CA ASP A 200 -17.33 -3.43 -3.22
C ASP A 200 -17.62 -1.91 -3.28
N GLU A 201 -18.81 -1.59 -3.78
CA GLU A 201 -19.35 -0.22 -3.86
C GLU A 201 -20.47 0.07 -2.86
N ARG A 202 -20.62 -0.75 -1.81
CA ARG A 202 -21.64 -0.54 -0.76
C ARG A 202 -21.61 0.84 -0.11
N TRP A 203 -20.49 1.55 -0.20
CA TRP A 203 -20.40 2.94 0.26
C TRP A 203 -21.41 3.87 -0.44
N ARG A 204 -21.87 3.55 -1.66
CA ARG A 204 -22.88 4.35 -2.38
C ARG A 204 -24.23 4.36 -1.68
N GLU A 205 -24.56 3.28 -0.99
CA GLU A 205 -25.85 3.08 -0.33
C GLU A 205 -25.75 3.20 1.19
N ASP A 206 -24.65 2.69 1.76
CA ASP A 206 -24.50 2.54 3.21
C ASP A 206 -23.75 3.70 3.88
N LEU A 207 -23.05 4.56 3.13
CA LEU A 207 -22.31 5.67 3.73
C LEU A 207 -23.32 6.70 4.29
N PRO A 208 -23.30 7.02 5.59
CA PRO A 208 -24.21 8.00 6.16
C PRO A 208 -24.10 9.36 5.45
N GLN A 209 -25.25 10.00 5.23
CA GLN A 209 -25.34 11.25 4.47
C GLN A 209 -24.46 12.37 5.07
N ASP A 210 -24.41 12.47 6.40
CA ASP A 210 -23.55 13.42 7.11
C ASP A 210 -22.04 13.15 6.87
N ALA A 211 -21.65 11.87 6.81
CA ALA A 211 -20.29 11.46 6.47
C ALA A 211 -19.95 11.76 5.00
N LEU A 212 -20.91 11.59 4.09
CA LEU A 212 -20.76 11.93 2.67
C LEU A 212 -20.58 13.44 2.47
N GLU A 213 -21.43 14.25 3.10
CA GLU A 213 -21.32 15.72 3.08
C GLU A 213 -19.98 16.20 3.64
N GLU A 214 -19.55 15.62 4.75
CA GLU A 214 -18.23 15.91 5.34
C GLU A 214 -17.08 15.52 4.40
N PHE A 215 -17.20 14.39 3.71
CA PHE A 215 -16.23 13.97 2.70
C PHE A 215 -16.18 14.96 1.53
N GLN A 216 -17.34 15.32 0.98
CA GLN A 216 -17.44 16.28 -0.12
C GLN A 216 -16.82 17.64 0.26
N ARG A 217 -17.07 18.11 1.48
CA ARG A 217 -16.52 19.37 1.98
C ARG A 217 -14.99 19.36 2.10
N ARG A 218 -14.37 18.23 2.46
CA ARG A 218 -12.95 18.16 2.84
C ARG A 218 -12.04 17.49 1.82
N ALA A 219 -12.56 16.48 1.12
CA ALA A 219 -11.78 15.54 0.32
C ALA A 219 -12.17 15.51 -1.16
N SER A 220 -13.31 16.09 -1.57
CA SER A 220 -13.79 16.08 -2.97
C SER A 220 -12.71 16.49 -3.97
N ARG A 221 -12.03 17.62 -3.75
CA ARG A 221 -10.96 18.12 -4.64
C ARG A 221 -9.83 17.10 -4.83
N LEU A 222 -9.47 16.39 -3.77
CA LEU A 222 -8.44 15.35 -3.82
C LEU A 222 -8.95 14.09 -4.52
N ASN A 223 -10.20 13.71 -4.28
CA ASN A 223 -10.84 12.58 -4.96
C ASN A 223 -10.96 12.83 -6.46
N HIS A 224 -11.38 14.04 -6.85
CA HIS A 224 -11.47 14.50 -8.24
C HIS A 224 -10.10 14.52 -8.92
N PHE A 225 -9.06 14.97 -8.22
CA PHE A 225 -7.68 14.90 -8.72
C PHE A 225 -7.23 13.46 -9.05
N ARG A 226 -7.80 12.46 -8.37
CA ARG A 226 -7.56 11.02 -8.63
C ARG A 226 -8.52 10.43 -9.66
N GLY A 227 -9.34 11.25 -10.32
CA GLY A 227 -10.27 10.81 -11.37
C GLY A 227 -11.59 10.26 -10.84
N TYR A 228 -11.87 10.39 -9.54
CA TYR A 228 -13.16 10.01 -8.96
C TYR A 228 -14.06 11.23 -8.87
N THR A 229 -15.14 11.26 -9.64
CA THR A 229 -16.15 12.32 -9.60
C THR A 229 -17.44 11.83 -8.94
N ASP A 230 -18.25 12.78 -8.49
CA ASP A 230 -19.65 12.56 -8.12
C ASP A 230 -20.52 12.43 -9.38
#